data_AF-A0A2K8UCH1-F1
#
_entry.id   AF-A0A2K8UCH1-F1
#
_cell.length_a   1.000
_cell.length_b   1.000
_cell.length_c   1.000
_cell.angle_alpha   90.00
_cell.angle_beta   90.00
_cell.angle_gamma   90.00
#
_symmetry.space_group_name_H-M   'P 1'
#
loop_
_entity.id
_entity.type
_entity.pdbx_description
1 polymer ?
#
loop_
_entity_poly.entity_id
_entity_poly.type
_entity_poly.pdbx_seq_one_letter_code
_entity_poly.pdbx_strand_id
1 'polypeptide(L)'
;MTEHISIQDPEDYAPEDLMRLTEILFSPLSGVAELERACMTLAHLPTPEAQDLLQRFTSSPRAAEVSWLECAVEEGQQVLMEPTNELEEREFLTLKVIQELIDESSELELDLSQKRVSIEKAEIRLGALQALAAVGKYDPIAVLGVSGGIDCDRNQLDELAEEIALKEAMVEHLRNSITTPRYRNTDPVFIRHVHWDA
;
A
#
# COMPACT_ATOMS: atom_id res chain seq x y z
N MET A 1 -26.69 12.33 7.88
CA MET A 1 -25.47 12.73 8.59
C MET A 1 -25.44 11.91 9.85
N THR A 2 -24.57 10.91 9.87
CA THR A 2 -24.25 10.14 11.07
C THR A 2 -23.53 11.09 12.03
N GLU A 3 -23.99 11.17 13.28
CA GLU A 3 -23.27 11.92 14.32
C GLU A 3 -22.00 11.13 14.64
N HIS A 4 -20.82 11.76 14.50
CA HIS A 4 -19.57 11.15 14.94
C HIS A 4 -19.59 10.97 16.45
N ILE A 5 -19.17 9.80 16.91
CA ILE A 5 -18.96 9.54 18.34
C ILE A 5 -17.51 9.87 18.69
N SER A 6 -17.22 10.14 19.96
CA SER A 6 -15.84 10.28 20.40
C SER A 6 -15.10 8.94 20.29
N ILE A 7 -13.77 8.98 20.14
CA ILE A 7 -12.92 7.78 20.32
C ILE A 7 -13.23 7.18 21.69
N GLN A 8 -13.43 5.87 21.72
CA GLN A 8 -13.79 5.09 22.90
C GLN A 8 -12.52 4.66 23.63
N ASP A 9 -12.55 4.66 24.96
CA ASP A 9 -11.48 4.10 25.77
C ASP A 9 -11.56 2.56 25.73
N PRO A 10 -10.50 1.85 25.29
CA PRO A 10 -10.45 0.40 25.34
C PRO A 10 -10.70 -0.19 26.73
N GLU A 11 -10.31 0.49 27.81
CA GLU A 11 -10.49 0.01 29.18
C GLU A 11 -11.97 -0.05 29.60
N ASP A 12 -12.84 0.71 28.93
CA ASP A 12 -14.29 0.73 29.18
C ASP A 12 -15.03 -0.43 28.50
N TYR A 13 -14.38 -1.20 27.62
CA TYR A 13 -15.00 -2.30 26.87
C TYR A 13 -14.50 -3.65 27.35
N ALA A 14 -15.37 -4.39 28.02
CA ALA A 14 -15.08 -5.74 28.44
C ALA A 14 -15.25 -6.73 27.26
N PRO A 15 -14.68 -7.94 27.33
CA PRO A 15 -14.90 -8.98 26.30
C PRO A 15 -16.40 -9.26 26.03
N GLU A 16 -17.25 -9.14 27.05
CA GLU A 16 -18.69 -9.30 26.95
C GLU A 16 -19.34 -8.23 26.04
N ASP A 17 -18.80 -7.02 26.00
CA ASP A 17 -19.29 -5.95 25.13
C ASP A 17 -18.97 -6.24 23.67
N LEU A 18 -17.77 -6.73 23.38
CA LEU A 18 -17.38 -7.19 22.04
C LEU A 18 -18.22 -8.39 21.59
N MET A 19 -18.54 -9.31 22.50
CA MET A 19 -19.47 -10.41 22.22
C MET A 19 -20.86 -9.89 21.87
N ARG A 20 -21.37 -8.90 22.62
CA ARG A 20 -22.67 -8.28 22.35
C ARG A 20 -22.69 -7.58 20.99
N LEU A 21 -21.63 -6.87 20.62
CA LEU A 21 -21.49 -6.27 19.29
C LEU A 21 -21.46 -7.33 18.20
N THR A 22 -20.77 -8.45 18.44
CA THR A 22 -20.78 -9.61 17.53
C THR A 22 -22.19 -10.17 17.34
N GLU A 23 -22.93 -10.37 18.43
CA GLU A 23 -24.31 -10.85 18.37
C GLU A 23 -25.21 -9.89 17.57
N ILE A 24 -25.07 -8.57 17.76
CA ILE A 24 -25.82 -7.57 17.01
C ILE A 24 -25.51 -7.66 15.50
N LEU A 25 -24.22 -7.71 15.13
CA LEU A 25 -23.81 -7.70 13.73
C LEU A 25 -24.29 -8.94 12.97
N PHE A 26 -24.26 -10.12 13.61
CA PHE A 26 -24.57 -11.39 12.93
C PHE A 26 -25.97 -11.95 13.23
N SER A 27 -26.73 -11.33 14.14
CA SER A 27 -28.12 -11.71 14.40
C SER A 27 -29.01 -11.29 13.23
N PRO A 28 -29.89 -12.16 12.70
CA PRO A 28 -30.87 -11.77 11.68
C PRO A 28 -31.98 -10.87 12.24
N LEU A 29 -32.06 -10.68 13.56
CA LEU A 29 -33.11 -9.91 14.23
C LEU A 29 -32.71 -8.44 14.47
N SER A 30 -31.42 -8.11 14.37
CA SER A 30 -30.94 -6.76 14.61
C SER A 30 -31.31 -5.83 13.47
N GLY A 31 -31.89 -4.68 13.78
CA GLY A 31 -32.29 -3.68 12.77
C GLY A 31 -31.10 -2.92 12.21
N VAL A 32 -31.27 -2.28 11.05
CA VAL A 32 -30.21 -1.48 10.39
C VAL A 32 -29.60 -0.43 11.33
N ALA A 33 -30.43 0.28 12.09
CA ALA A 33 -29.93 1.29 13.04
C ALA A 33 -29.09 0.70 14.18
N GLU A 34 -29.29 -0.57 14.55
CA GLU A 34 -28.45 -1.26 15.53
C GLU A 34 -27.12 -1.70 14.92
N LEU A 35 -27.15 -2.18 13.67
CA LEU A 35 -25.94 -2.48 12.91
C LEU A 35 -25.06 -1.25 12.73
N GLU A 36 -25.68 -0.13 12.33
CA GLU A 36 -25.00 1.15 12.17
C GLU A 36 -24.36 1.61 13.48
N ARG A 37 -25.07 1.55 14.61
CA ARG A 37 -24.46 1.88 15.91
C ARG A 37 -23.31 0.95 16.27
N ALA A 38 -23.46 -0.36 16.05
CA ALA A 38 -22.40 -1.31 16.32
C ALA A 38 -21.15 -1.05 15.47
N CYS A 39 -21.31 -0.79 14.17
CA CYS A 39 -20.21 -0.44 13.28
C CYS A 39 -19.52 0.87 13.71
N MET A 40 -20.30 1.87 14.14
CA MET A 40 -19.78 3.16 14.59
C MET A 40 -18.93 2.98 15.85
N THR A 41 -19.45 2.23 16.82
CA THR A 41 -18.74 1.90 18.06
C THR A 41 -17.43 1.17 17.77
N LEU A 42 -17.44 0.17 16.90
CA LEU A 42 -16.22 -0.57 16.55
C LEU A 42 -15.20 0.30 15.79
N ALA A 43 -15.67 1.23 14.94
CA ALA A 43 -14.79 2.16 14.23
C ALA A 43 -14.07 3.15 15.16
N HIS A 44 -14.61 3.39 16.35
CA HIS A 44 -14.03 4.32 17.32
C HIS A 44 -13.36 3.61 18.50
N LEU A 45 -13.27 2.27 18.47
CA LEU A 45 -12.62 1.46 19.49
C LEU A 45 -11.23 1.02 18.98
N PRO A 46 -10.12 1.60 19.48
CA PRO A 46 -8.76 1.36 18.96
C PRO A 46 -8.19 0.01 19.43
N THR A 47 -8.89 -1.09 19.15
CA THR A 47 -8.44 -2.45 19.49
C THR A 47 -8.37 -3.35 18.25
N PRO A 48 -7.36 -4.26 18.16
CA PRO A 48 -7.30 -5.24 17.08
C PRO A 48 -8.57 -6.08 16.95
N GLU A 49 -9.21 -6.42 18.06
CA GLU A 49 -10.43 -7.22 18.11
C GLU A 49 -11.62 -6.49 17.48
N ALA A 50 -11.74 -5.17 17.71
CA ALA A 50 -12.77 -4.37 17.08
C ALA A 50 -12.59 -4.28 15.56
N GLN A 51 -11.34 -4.12 15.10
CA GLN A 51 -11.01 -4.09 13.68
C GLN A 51 -11.24 -5.45 13.01
N ASP A 52 -10.84 -6.56 13.64
CA ASP A 52 -11.14 -7.91 13.13
C ASP A 52 -12.66 -8.13 13.01
N LEU A 53 -13.44 -7.67 13.99
CA LEU A 53 -14.89 -7.81 13.97
C LEU A 53 -15.53 -7.02 12.82
N LEU A 54 -15.11 -5.76 12.60
CA LEU A 54 -15.53 -4.97 11.44
C LEU A 54 -15.17 -5.67 10.12
N GLN A 55 -13.93 -6.15 9.99
CA GLN A 55 -13.45 -6.82 8.79
C GLN A 55 -14.18 -8.14 8.53
N ARG A 56 -14.56 -8.88 9.58
CA ARG A 56 -15.41 -10.07 9.43
C ARG A 56 -16.82 -9.72 8.98
N PHE A 57 -17.35 -8.58 9.44
CA PHE A 57 -18.68 -8.12 9.06
C PHE A 57 -18.76 -7.69 7.60
N THR A 58 -17.68 -7.16 6.99
CA THR A 58 -17.64 -6.84 5.55
C THR A 58 -17.87 -8.04 4.66
N SER A 59 -17.51 -9.25 5.11
CA SER A 59 -17.76 -10.51 4.40
C SER A 59 -19.13 -11.12 4.68
N SER A 60 -19.97 -10.47 5.51
CA SER A 60 -21.29 -10.99 5.86
C SER A 60 -22.33 -10.69 4.78
N PRO A 61 -23.42 -11.49 4.67
CA PRO A 61 -24.54 -11.18 3.79
C PRO A 61 -25.24 -9.85 4.09
N ARG A 62 -25.04 -9.32 5.31
CA ARG A 62 -25.67 -8.09 5.81
C ARG A 62 -24.79 -6.85 5.66
N ALA A 63 -23.55 -7.00 5.16
CA ALA A 63 -22.61 -5.89 5.00
C ALA A 63 -23.21 -4.71 4.23
N ALA A 64 -23.96 -5.00 3.16
CA ALA A 64 -24.61 -4.01 2.32
C ALA A 64 -25.75 -3.23 3.01
N GLU A 65 -26.20 -3.65 4.19
CA GLU A 65 -27.20 -2.93 4.98
C GLU A 65 -26.61 -1.68 5.65
N VAL A 66 -25.29 -1.65 5.86
CA VAL A 66 -24.57 -0.48 6.42
C VAL A 66 -23.82 0.20 5.28
N SER A 67 -24.43 1.26 4.73
CA SER A 67 -23.95 1.94 3.51
C SER A 67 -22.57 2.60 3.65
N TRP A 68 -22.11 2.81 4.87
CA TRP A 68 -20.84 3.45 5.21
C TRP A 68 -19.87 2.49 5.91
N LEU A 69 -20.10 1.16 5.80
CA LEU A 69 -19.25 0.16 6.44
C LEU A 69 -17.77 0.26 6.03
N GLU A 70 -17.50 0.56 4.76
CA GLU A 70 -16.11 0.77 4.27
C GLU A 70 -15.44 1.94 5.01
N CYS A 71 -16.15 3.06 5.16
CA CYS A 71 -15.66 4.21 5.94
C CYS A 71 -15.43 3.84 7.41
N ALA A 72 -16.28 3.00 8.01
CA ALA A 72 -16.12 2.53 9.39
C ALA A 72 -14.84 1.71 9.58
N VAL A 73 -14.52 0.87 8.59
CA VAL A 73 -13.29 0.06 8.58
C VAL A 73 -12.06 0.96 8.43
N GLU A 74 -12.09 1.92 7.51
CA GLU A 74 -11.00 2.88 7.31
C GLU A 74 -10.75 3.75 8.54
N GLU A 75 -11.81 4.32 9.13
CA GLU A 75 -11.75 5.14 10.35
C GLU A 75 -11.23 4.31 11.52
N GLY A 76 -11.74 3.08 11.69
CA GLY A 76 -11.27 2.14 12.71
C GLY A 76 -9.79 1.83 12.60
N GLN A 77 -9.30 1.61 11.39
CA GLN A 77 -7.90 1.35 11.15
C GLN A 77 -7.04 2.59 11.42
N GLN A 78 -7.52 3.78 11.08
CA GLN A 78 -6.84 5.03 11.39
C GLN A 78 -6.74 5.25 12.90
N VAL A 79 -7.84 5.08 13.63
CA VAL A 79 -7.92 5.23 15.09
C VAL A 79 -7.02 4.21 15.80
N LEU A 80 -6.98 2.95 15.35
CA LEU A 80 -6.07 1.93 15.89
C LEU A 80 -4.59 2.31 15.72
N MET A 81 -4.26 3.03 14.65
CA MET A 81 -2.89 3.40 14.29
C MET A 81 -2.43 4.73 14.90
N GLU A 82 -3.33 5.50 15.50
CA GLU A 82 -3.03 6.82 16.05
C GLU A 82 -1.95 6.72 17.14
N PRO A 83 -0.82 7.44 16.99
CA PRO A 83 0.27 7.38 17.93
C PRO A 83 -0.12 8.02 19.27
N THR A 84 0.31 7.41 20.37
CA THR A 84 -0.02 7.85 21.74
C THR A 84 1.17 8.46 22.48
N ASN A 85 2.36 8.39 21.89
CA ASN A 85 3.62 8.86 22.46
C ASN A 85 4.66 9.14 21.36
N GLU A 86 5.75 9.83 21.72
CA GLU A 86 6.79 10.26 20.76
C GLU A 86 7.48 9.10 20.01
N LEU A 87 7.64 7.94 20.66
CA LEU A 87 8.22 6.77 19.99
C LEU A 87 7.28 6.28 18.88
N GLU A 88 5.99 6.18 19.20
CA GLU A 88 4.98 5.77 18.24
C GLU A 88 4.82 6.78 17.10
N GLU A 89 4.87 8.07 17.37
CA GLU A 89 4.86 9.10 16.31
C GLU A 89 6.01 8.87 15.31
N ARG A 90 7.22 8.64 15.82
CA ARG A 90 8.40 8.37 14.99
C ARG A 90 8.25 7.08 14.18
N GLU A 91 7.76 6.01 14.80
CA GLU A 91 7.58 4.72 14.12
C GLU A 91 6.42 4.75 13.11
N PHE A 92 5.37 5.53 13.38
CA PHE A 92 4.28 5.80 12.44
C PHE A 92 4.79 6.58 11.21
N LEU A 93 5.62 7.61 11.41
CA LEU A 93 6.31 8.29 10.31
C LEU A 93 7.26 7.36 9.56
N THR A 94 7.92 6.43 10.26
CA THR A 94 8.78 5.43 9.63
C THR A 94 7.99 4.51 8.70
N LEU A 95 6.78 4.09 9.10
CA LEU A 95 5.87 3.39 8.20
C LEU A 95 5.56 4.22 6.96
N LYS A 96 5.35 5.53 7.09
CA LYS A 96 5.04 6.40 5.94
C LYS A 96 6.19 6.43 4.94
N VAL A 97 7.41 6.59 5.43
CA VAL A 97 8.61 6.53 4.58
C VAL A 97 8.74 5.17 3.89
N ILE A 98 8.45 4.07 4.60
CA ILE A 98 8.42 2.73 3.98
C ILE A 98 7.39 2.69 2.84
N GLN A 99 6.18 3.21 3.07
CA GLN A 99 5.12 3.25 2.06
C GLN A 99 5.56 4.04 0.81
N GLU A 100 6.18 5.20 0.99
CA GLU A 100 6.69 6.03 -0.10
C GLU A 100 7.79 5.31 -0.90
N LEU A 101 8.75 4.67 -0.21
CA LEU A 101 9.80 3.89 -0.86
C LEU A 101 9.25 2.71 -1.68
N ILE A 102 8.18 2.06 -1.20
CA ILE A 102 7.51 0.97 -1.94
C ILE A 102 6.85 1.50 -3.22
N ASP A 103 6.19 2.66 -3.14
CA ASP A 103 5.57 3.30 -4.30
C ASP A 103 6.64 3.70 -5.33
N GLU A 104 7.71 4.36 -4.89
CA GLU A 104 8.85 4.73 -5.74
C GLU A 104 9.51 3.50 -6.40
N SER A 105 9.71 2.41 -5.64
CA SER A 105 10.26 1.17 -6.19
C SER A 105 9.35 0.57 -7.27
N SER A 106 8.04 0.62 -7.05
CA SER A 106 7.05 0.12 -8.02
C SER A 106 7.06 0.93 -9.32
N GLU A 107 7.26 2.25 -9.22
CA GLU A 107 7.43 3.13 -10.39
C GLU A 107 8.72 2.80 -11.16
N LEU A 108 9.83 2.59 -10.46
CA LEU A 108 11.10 2.20 -11.07
C LEU A 108 11.02 0.83 -11.76
N GLU A 109 10.31 -0.14 -11.17
CA GLU A 109 10.07 -1.45 -11.79
C GLU A 109 9.30 -1.33 -13.11
N LEU A 110 8.31 -0.42 -13.17
CA LEU A 110 7.59 -0.12 -14.38
C LEU A 110 8.51 0.47 -15.45
N ASP A 111 9.34 1.44 -15.08
CA ASP A 111 10.31 2.08 -15.99
C ASP A 111 11.35 1.07 -16.50
N LEU A 112 11.87 0.21 -15.63
CA LEU A 112 12.79 -0.87 -15.97
C LEU A 112 12.15 -1.83 -16.98
N SER A 113 10.88 -2.21 -16.77
CA SER A 113 10.12 -3.04 -17.71
C SER A 113 9.94 -2.38 -19.07
N GLN A 114 9.56 -1.10 -19.10
CA GLN A 114 9.41 -0.33 -20.33
C GLN A 114 10.74 -0.20 -21.09
N LYS A 115 11.84 0.05 -20.37
CA LYS A 115 13.18 0.19 -20.93
C LYS A 115 13.67 -1.12 -21.55
N ARG A 116 13.42 -2.27 -20.91
CA ARG A 116 13.71 -3.61 -21.46
C ARG A 116 13.02 -3.82 -22.82
N VAL A 117 11.74 -3.51 -22.90
CA VAL A 117 10.98 -3.60 -24.16
C VAL A 117 11.52 -2.62 -25.22
N SER A 118 11.95 -1.42 -24.82
CA SER A 118 12.56 -0.46 -25.74
C SER A 118 13.88 -0.99 -26.34
N ILE A 119 14.74 -1.58 -25.51
CA ILE A 119 15.99 -2.19 -25.94
C ILE A 119 15.74 -3.33 -26.92
N GLU A 120 14.83 -4.25 -26.60
CA GLU A 120 14.48 -5.36 -27.50
C GLU A 120 14.01 -4.86 -28.87
N LYS A 121 13.16 -3.82 -28.89
CA LYS A 121 12.73 -3.17 -30.14
C LYS A 121 13.91 -2.54 -30.90
N ALA A 122 14.85 -1.93 -30.19
CA ALA A 122 16.04 -1.33 -30.78
C ALA A 122 16.99 -2.40 -31.36
N GLU A 123 17.15 -3.54 -30.68
CA GLU A 123 17.94 -4.68 -31.16
C GLU A 123 17.35 -5.28 -32.43
N ILE A 124 16.03 -5.46 -32.50
CA ILE A 124 15.33 -5.91 -33.71
C ILE A 124 15.59 -4.94 -34.88
N ARG A 125 15.50 -3.62 -34.63
CA ARG A 125 15.80 -2.59 -35.63
C ARG A 125 17.27 -2.64 -36.06
N LEU A 126 18.19 -2.80 -35.11
CA LEU A 126 19.62 -2.92 -35.37
C LEU A 126 19.90 -4.11 -36.30
N GLY A 127 19.29 -5.27 -36.05
CA GLY A 127 19.43 -6.44 -36.91
C GLY A 127 18.96 -6.18 -38.36
N ALA A 128 17.84 -5.47 -38.53
CA ALA A 128 17.37 -5.06 -39.86
C ALA A 128 18.32 -4.08 -40.55
N LEU A 129 18.85 -3.09 -39.83
CA LEU A 129 19.81 -2.12 -40.36
C LEU A 129 21.14 -2.78 -40.75
N GLN A 130 21.63 -3.73 -39.95
CA GLN A 130 22.82 -4.52 -40.26
C GLN A 130 22.65 -5.32 -41.57
N ALA A 131 21.48 -5.94 -41.77
CA ALA A 131 21.18 -6.65 -43.00
C ALA A 131 21.13 -5.71 -44.22
N LEU A 132 20.57 -4.51 -44.07
CA LEU A 132 20.56 -3.49 -45.13
C LEU A 132 21.95 -2.96 -45.44
N ALA A 133 22.79 -2.74 -44.43
CA ALA A 133 24.17 -2.30 -44.60
C ALA A 133 25.01 -3.36 -45.33
N ALA A 134 24.80 -4.65 -45.03
CA ALA A 134 25.50 -5.76 -45.69
C ALA A 134 25.23 -5.83 -47.20
N VAL A 135 24.06 -5.38 -47.66
CA VAL A 135 23.69 -5.29 -49.09
C VAL A 135 23.93 -3.89 -49.67
N GLY A 136 24.64 -3.02 -48.96
CA GLY A 136 24.99 -1.66 -49.41
C GLY A 136 23.81 -0.69 -49.49
N LYS A 137 22.69 -0.99 -48.82
CA LYS A 137 21.47 -0.17 -48.82
C LYS A 137 21.36 0.76 -47.60
N TYR A 138 22.32 0.71 -46.70
CA TYR A 138 22.37 1.55 -45.50
C TYR A 138 23.82 1.81 -45.11
N ASP A 139 24.08 2.94 -44.45
CA ASP A 139 25.42 3.33 -44.02
C ASP A 139 25.87 2.50 -42.78
N PRO A 140 26.96 1.73 -42.87
CA PRO A 140 27.50 0.97 -41.74
C PRO A 140 27.89 1.84 -40.54
N ILE A 141 28.28 3.10 -40.73
CA ILE A 141 28.64 4.01 -39.64
C ILE A 141 27.39 4.36 -38.81
N ALA A 142 26.26 4.61 -39.46
CA ALA A 142 25.00 4.86 -38.79
C ALA A 142 24.52 3.67 -37.95
N VAL A 143 24.83 2.43 -38.36
CA VAL A 143 24.56 1.21 -37.58
C VAL A 143 25.31 1.20 -36.25
N LEU A 144 26.57 1.64 -36.24
CA LEU A 144 27.37 1.72 -35.02
C LEU A 144 26.77 2.71 -34.00
N GLY A 145 26.20 3.82 -34.47
CA GLY A 145 25.51 4.78 -33.62
C GLY A 145 24.29 4.20 -32.90
N VAL A 146 23.50 3.36 -33.60
CA VAL A 146 22.36 2.66 -33.01
C VAL A 146 22.82 1.62 -31.98
N SER A 147 23.90 0.88 -32.28
CA SER A 147 24.49 -0.07 -31.33
C SER A 147 24.95 0.61 -30.04
N GLY A 148 25.66 1.75 -30.15
CA GLY A 148 26.10 2.50 -28.98
C GLY A 148 24.94 3.06 -28.14
N GLY A 149 23.82 3.42 -28.78
CA GLY A 149 22.59 3.80 -28.08
C GLY A 149 22.00 2.66 -27.24
N ILE A 150 22.00 1.43 -27.78
CA ILE A 150 21.54 0.24 -27.05
C ILE A 150 22.42 -0.04 -25.83
N ASP A 151 23.75 0.10 -25.95
CA ASP A 151 24.65 -0.12 -24.83
C ASP A 151 24.45 0.94 -23.73
N CYS A 152 24.20 2.20 -24.09
CA CYS A 152 23.81 3.24 -23.14
C CYS A 152 22.50 2.89 -22.42
N ASP A 153 21.49 2.43 -23.17
CA ASP A 153 20.20 2.02 -22.61
C ASP A 153 20.34 0.83 -21.65
N ARG A 154 21.27 -0.11 -21.91
CA ARG A 154 21.57 -1.24 -21.02
C ARG A 154 22.21 -0.78 -19.70
N ASN A 155 23.15 0.16 -19.75
CA ASN A 155 23.72 0.72 -18.52
C ASN A 155 22.63 1.36 -17.64
N GLN A 156 21.66 2.04 -18.26
CA GLN A 156 20.52 2.60 -17.53
C GLN A 156 19.60 1.52 -16.91
N LEU A 157 19.51 0.33 -17.50
CA LEU A 157 18.80 -0.78 -16.84
C LEU A 157 19.50 -1.22 -15.56
N ASP A 158 20.83 -1.28 -15.59
CA ASP A 158 21.61 -1.67 -14.42
C ASP A 158 21.48 -0.60 -13.31
N GLU A 159 21.54 0.68 -13.67
CA GLU A 159 21.31 1.80 -12.75
C GLU A 159 19.91 1.73 -12.09
N LEU A 160 18.85 1.49 -12.87
CA LEU A 160 17.50 1.32 -12.34
C LEU A 160 17.39 0.12 -11.40
N ALA A 161 18.03 -1.01 -11.75
CA ALA A 161 18.01 -2.21 -10.92
C ALA A 161 18.77 -2.00 -9.59
N GLU A 162 19.88 -1.28 -9.61
CA GLU A 162 20.62 -0.90 -8.40
C GLU A 162 19.80 0.04 -7.51
N GLU A 163 19.09 1.00 -8.10
CA GLU A 163 18.23 1.92 -7.36
C GLU A 163 17.07 1.20 -6.68
N ILE A 164 16.39 0.29 -7.38
CA ILE A 164 15.34 -0.57 -6.81
C ILE A 164 15.91 -1.37 -5.62
N ALA A 165 17.03 -2.06 -5.80
CA ALA A 165 17.64 -2.86 -4.75
C ALA A 165 18.04 -2.02 -3.52
N LEU A 166 18.50 -0.78 -3.73
CA LEU A 166 18.80 0.14 -2.63
C LEU A 166 17.52 0.52 -1.85
N LYS A 167 16.43 0.85 -2.54
CA LYS A 167 15.15 1.19 -1.90
C LYS A 167 14.58 -0.01 -1.12
N GLU A 168 14.64 -1.21 -1.69
CA GLU A 168 14.22 -2.45 -1.01
C GLU A 168 15.04 -2.70 0.28
N ALA A 169 16.36 -2.51 0.22
CA ALA A 169 17.23 -2.64 1.40
C ALA A 169 16.92 -1.58 2.46
N MET A 170 16.59 -0.35 2.05
CA MET A 170 16.13 0.70 2.97
C MET A 170 14.81 0.30 3.64
N VAL A 171 13.84 -0.22 2.88
CA VAL A 171 12.56 -0.72 3.41
C VAL A 171 12.79 -1.82 4.44
N GLU A 172 13.64 -2.81 4.16
CA GLU A 172 13.96 -3.87 5.10
C GLU A 172 14.59 -3.33 6.39
N HIS A 173 15.55 -2.41 6.26
CA HIS A 173 16.18 -1.78 7.42
C HIS A 173 15.16 -1.02 8.29
N LEU A 174 14.30 -0.20 7.67
CA LEU A 174 13.29 0.58 8.38
C LEU A 174 12.26 -0.32 9.05
N ARG A 175 11.80 -1.40 8.40
CA ARG A 175 10.90 -2.38 9.02
C ARG A 175 11.51 -3.01 10.27
N ASN A 176 12.79 -3.37 10.21
CA ASN A 176 13.50 -3.94 11.35
C ASN A 176 13.72 -2.95 12.50
N SER A 177 13.64 -1.65 12.23
CA SER A 177 13.76 -0.58 13.25
C SER A 177 12.49 -0.35 14.05
N ILE A 178 11.32 -0.76 13.55
CA ILE A 178 10.02 -0.59 14.22
C ILE A 178 9.90 -1.59 15.37
N THR A 179 9.69 -1.07 16.58
CA THR A 179 9.58 -1.85 17.81
C THR A 179 8.15 -2.01 18.31
N THR A 180 7.27 -1.05 18.01
CA THR A 180 5.87 -1.08 18.42
C THR A 180 5.14 -2.23 17.70
N PRO A 181 4.53 -3.18 18.44
CA PRO A 181 3.93 -4.38 17.85
C PRO A 181 2.87 -4.12 16.77
N ARG A 182 2.01 -3.11 16.97
CA ARG A 182 0.95 -2.78 16.00
C ARG A 182 1.55 -2.33 14.66
N TYR A 183 2.54 -1.44 14.68
CA TYR A 183 3.19 -0.91 13.48
C TYR A 183 4.06 -1.95 12.76
N ARG A 184 4.73 -2.83 13.50
CA ARG A 184 5.61 -3.86 12.92
C ARG A 184 4.86 -4.78 11.94
N ASN A 185 3.59 -5.04 12.21
CA ASN A 185 2.78 -5.97 11.42
C ASN A 185 1.82 -5.27 10.45
N THR A 186 1.80 -3.93 10.44
CA THR A 186 0.94 -3.16 9.54
C THR A 186 1.48 -3.22 8.11
N ASP A 187 0.58 -3.43 7.14
CA ASP A 187 0.90 -3.17 5.74
C ASP A 187 1.02 -1.65 5.51
N PRO A 188 2.19 -1.13 5.08
CA PRO A 188 2.38 0.29 4.83
C PRO A 188 1.38 0.88 3.84
N VAL A 189 0.74 0.08 2.97
CA VAL A 189 -0.30 0.55 2.04
C VAL A 189 -1.47 1.21 2.78
N PHE A 190 -1.80 0.76 4.00
CA PHE A 190 -2.94 1.30 4.76
C PHE A 190 -2.78 2.77 5.16
N ILE A 191 -1.55 3.27 5.25
CA ILE A 191 -1.27 4.67 5.59
C ILE A 191 -0.98 5.54 4.36
N ARG A 192 -1.17 4.99 3.14
CA ARG A 192 -0.95 5.74 1.89
C ARG A 192 -1.77 7.03 1.84
N HIS A 193 -3.01 6.99 2.35
CA HIS A 193 -3.95 8.12 2.35
C HIS A 193 -3.83 9.03 3.58
N VAL A 194 -2.94 8.72 4.52
CA VAL A 194 -2.63 9.63 5.62
C VAL A 194 -1.70 10.71 5.08
N HIS A 195 -2.22 11.93 5.02
CA HIS A 195 -1.49 13.12 4.62
C HIS A 195 -1.20 13.96 5.87
N TRP A 196 0.04 14.39 6.00
CA TRP A 196 0.40 15.43 6.98
C TRP A 196 0.42 16.76 6.24
N ASP A 197 -0.31 17.73 6.76
CA ASP A 197 -0.22 19.11 6.28
C ASP A 197 1.23 19.58 6.47
N ALA A 198 1.88 19.92 5.36
CA ALA A 198 3.23 20.49 5.32
C ALA A 198 3.24 21.98 5.69
#